data_AF-A0A7J7ES16-F1
#
_entry.id   AF-A0A7J7ES16-F1
#
_cell.length_a   1.000
_cell.length_b   1.000
_cell.length_c   1.000
_cell.angle_alpha   90.00
_cell.angle_beta   90.00
_cell.angle_gamma   90.00
#
_symmetry.space_group_name_H-M   'P 1'
#
loop_
_entity.id
_entity.type
_entity.pdbx_description
1 polymer ?
#
loop_
_entity_poly.entity_id
_entity_poly.type
_entity_poly.pdbx_seq_one_letter_code
_entity_poly.pdbx_strand_id
1 'polypeptide(L)' 'MKTAVSLCEDEQWKRIRTLLSPTFTSGKLKEMFPIIGQYGDVLVRNLRKAAEKGKLITLIDSLSIS' A
#
# COMPACT_ATOMS: atom_id res chain seq x y z
N MET A 1 9.33 4.54 18.70
CA MET A 1 9.42 5.56 17.64
C MET A 1 10.83 6.05 17.32
N LYS A 2 11.85 5.92 18.19
CA LYS A 2 13.21 6.46 17.96
C LYS A 2 14.08 5.73 16.91
N THR A 3 13.54 4.76 16.18
CA THR A 3 14.28 3.94 15.19
C THR A 3 13.55 3.83 13.85
N ALA A 4 12.64 4.76 13.54
CA ALA A 4 11.99 4.81 12.24
C ALA A 4 12.99 5.27 11.17
N VAL A 5 13.00 4.61 10.00
CA VAL A 5 13.92 4.95 8.90
C VAL A 5 13.81 6.42 8.45
N SER A 6 12.63 7.03 8.62
CA SER A 6 12.36 8.44 8.31
C SER A 6 12.96 9.45 9.29
N LEU A 7 13.38 9.00 10.48
CA LEU A 7 13.90 9.85 11.56
C LEU A 7 15.37 9.53 11.91
N CYS A 8 15.95 8.50 11.30
CA CYS A 8 17.32 8.10 11.56
C CYS A 8 18.28 8.79 10.59
N GLU A 9 19.48 9.07 11.06
CA GLU A 9 20.55 9.69 10.27
C GLU A 9 21.75 8.72 10.12
N ASP A 10 22.63 9.04 9.17
CA ASP A 10 23.92 8.38 8.95
C ASP A 10 23.88 6.84 8.95
N GLU A 11 24.72 6.20 9.76
CA GLU A 11 24.89 4.75 9.83
C GLU A 11 23.64 4.02 10.33
N GLN A 12 22.85 4.67 11.19
CA GLN A 12 21.60 4.09 11.67
C GLN A 12 20.57 4.01 10.54
N TRP A 13 20.46 5.06 9.71
CA TRP A 13 19.64 5.02 8.51
C TRP A 13 20.10 3.97 7.52
N LYS A 14 21.41 3.90 7.23
CA LYS A 14 21.99 2.90 6.32
C LYS A 14 21.66 1.48 6.79
N ARG A 15 21.86 1.20 8.08
CA ARG A 15 21.58 -0.13 8.67
C ARG A 15 20.11 -0.51 8.53
N ILE A 16 19.19 0.38 8.90
CA ILE A 16 17.74 0.11 8.83
C ILE A 16 17.31 -0.05 7.38
N ARG A 17 17.81 0.78 6.47
CA ARG A 17 17.52 0.68 5.04
C ARG A 17 18.01 -0.63 4.44
N THR A 18 19.23 -1.05 4.77
CA THR A 18 19.78 -2.34 4.32
C THR A 18 18.93 -3.50 4.79
N LEU A 19 18.38 -3.43 6.01
CA LEU A 19 17.49 -4.47 6.54
C LEU A 19 16.13 -4.50 5.82
N LEU A 20 15.55 -3.34 5.49
CA LEU A 20 14.20 -3.25 4.89
C LEU A 20 14.17 -3.39 3.36
N SER A 21 15.26 -3.01 2.68
CA SER A 21 15.30 -2.98 1.20
C SER A 21 15.01 -4.34 0.54
N PRO A 22 15.45 -5.51 1.07
CA PRO A 22 15.15 -6.81 0.48
C PRO A 22 13.65 -7.13 0.36
N THR A 23 12.81 -6.56 1.22
CA THR A 23 11.35 -6.77 1.21
C THR A 23 10.68 -6.18 -0.03
N PHE A 24 11.27 -5.15 -0.64
CA PHE A 24 10.70 -4.43 -1.78
C PHE A 24 11.42 -4.72 -3.10
N THR A 25 12.08 -5.88 -3.22
CA THR A 25 12.66 -6.33 -4.49
C THR A 25 11.57 -6.67 -5.50
N SER A 26 11.89 -6.62 -6.79
CA SER A 26 10.95 -6.99 -7.86
C SER A 26 10.40 -8.41 -7.71
N GLY A 27 11.19 -9.35 -7.17
CA GLY A 27 10.74 -10.71 -6.88
C GLY A 27 9.66 -10.74 -5.79
N LYS A 28 9.93 -10.08 -4.65
CA LYS A 28 8.96 -9.97 -3.55
C LYS A 28 7.69 -9.20 -3.94
N LEU A 29 7.82 -8.14 -4.73
CA LEU A 29 6.67 -7.39 -5.25
C LEU A 29 5.80 -8.25 -6.18
N LYS A 30 6.41 -9.08 -7.04
CA LYS A 30 5.67 -10.04 -7.86
C LYS A 30 4.94 -11.08 -7.01
N GLU A 31 5.55 -11.57 -5.93
CA GLU A 31 4.89 -12.47 -4.97
C GLU A 31 3.69 -11.80 -4.28
N MET A 32 3.76 -10.49 -4.00
CA MET A 32 2.68 -9.71 -3.39
C MET A 32 1.55 -9.33 -4.38
N PHE A 33 1.81 -9.40 -5.69
CA PHE A 33 0.88 -8.95 -6.73
C PHE A 33 -0.52 -9.56 -6.64
N PRO A 34 -0.71 -10.86 -6.35
CA PRO A 34 -2.04 -11.45 -6.21
C PRO A 34 -2.87 -10.80 -5.10
N ILE A 35 -2.23 -10.50 -3.95
CA ILE A 35 -2.91 -9.87 -2.81
C ILE A 35 -3.34 -8.45 -3.18
N ILE A 36 -2.45 -7.68 -3.83
CA ILE A 36 -2.77 -6.33 -4.32
C ILE A 36 -3.94 -6.38 -5.31
N GLY A 37 -3.92 -7.35 -6.24
CA GLY A 37 -5.01 -7.58 -7.19
C GLY A 37 -6.35 -7.87 -6.51
N GLN A 38 -6.36 -8.74 -5.49
CA GLN A 38 -7.58 -9.05 -4.73
C GLN A 38 -8.22 -7.79 -4.11
N TYR A 39 -7.42 -6.90 -3.51
CA TYR A 39 -7.94 -5.64 -2.99
C TYR A 39 -8.40 -4.70 -4.12
N GLY A 40 -7.73 -4.71 -5.26
CA GLY A 40 -8.16 -4.00 -6.47
C GLY A 40 -9.55 -4.46 -6.95
N ASP A 41 -9.80 -5.77 -6.99
CA ASP A 41 -11.09 -6.32 -7.39
C ASP A 41 -12.21 -5.93 -6.41
N VAL A 42 -11.92 -5.94 -5.10
CA VAL A 42 -12.86 -5.48 -4.07
C VAL A 42 -13.21 -4.01 -4.27
N LEU A 43 -12.21 -3.17 -4.55
CA LEU A 43 -12.40 -1.75 -4.83
C LEU A 43 -13.29 -1.54 -6.05
N VAL A 44 -12.99 -2.18 -7.18
CA VAL A 44 -13.78 -2.08 -8.42
C VAL A 44 -15.23 -2.49 -8.19
N ARG A 45 -15.46 -3.59 -7.46
CA ARG A 45 -16.80 -4.05 -7.12
C ARG A 45 -17.55 -3.02 -6.27
N ASN A 46 -16.90 -2.40 -5.29
CA ASN A 46 -17.52 -1.41 -4.42
C ASN A 46 -17.86 -0.12 -5.19
N LEU A 47 -16.95 0.33 -6.07
CA LEU A 47 -17.18 1.48 -6.94
C LEU A 47 -18.36 1.25 -7.89
N ARG A 48 -18.46 0.06 -8.50
CA ARG A 48 -19.60 -0.29 -9.36
C ARG A 48 -20.93 -0.22 -8.61
N LYS A 49 -21.01 -0.82 -7.42
CA LYS A 49 -22.21 -0.78 -6.58
C LYS A 49 -22.62 0.63 -6.17
N ALA A 50 -21.66 1.51 -5.94
CA ALA A 50 -21.94 2.89 -5.57
C ALA A 50 -22.36 3.73 -6.78
N ALA A 51 -21.80 3.47 -7.96
CA ALA A 51 -22.22 4.08 -9.23
C ALA A 51 -23.66 3.68 -9.61
N GLU A 52 -24.04 2.41 -9.46
CA GLU A 52 -25.41 1.92 -9.66
C GLU A 52 -26.44 2.63 -8.77
N LYS A 53 -26.01 3.07 -7.57
CA LYS A 53 -26.84 3.80 -6.61
C LYS A 53 -26.86 5.31 -6.84
N GLY A 54 -26.20 5.81 -7.88
CA GLY A 54 -26.06 7.24 -8.15
C GLY A 54 -25.33 8.00 -7.02
N LYS A 55 -24.56 7.29 -6.19
CA LYS A 55 -23.87 7.89 -5.04
C LYS A 55 -22.65 8.67 -5.55
N LEU A 56 -22.52 9.94 -5.15
CA LEU A 56 -21.27 10.67 -5.32
C LEU A 56 -20.19 10.02 -4.43
N ILE A 57 -19.07 9.62 -5.04
CA ILE A 57 -17.96 8.99 -4.33
C ILE A 57 -16.76 9.93 -4.40
N THR A 58 -16.23 10.31 -3.24
CA THR A 58 -14.89 10.90 -3.17
C THR A 58 -13.86 9.79 -3.38
N LEU A 59 -12.98 9.93 -4.37
CA LEU A 59 -11.96 8.92 -4.67
C LEU A 59 -11.08 8.58 -3.44
N ILE A 60 -10.76 9.59 -2.63
CA ILE A 60 -9.97 9.45 -1.40
C ILE A 60 -10.68 8.56 -0.37
N ASP A 61 -11.99 8.70 -0.23
CA ASP A 61 -12.80 7.88 0.69
C ASP A 61 -12.91 6.44 0.20
N SER A 62 -12.91 6.23 -1.13
CA SER A 62 -12.96 4.89 -1.72
C SER A 62 -11.63 4.14 -1.67
N LEU A 63 -10.51 4.88 -1.69
CA LEU A 63 -9.16 4.33 -1.66
C LEU A 63 -8.60 4.18 -0.23
N SER A 64 -9.26 4.77 0.76
CA SER A 64 -8.86 4.62 2.15
C SER A 64 -9.09 3.18 2.59
N ILE A 65 -7.99 2.46 2.77
CA ILE A 65 -7.97 1.16 3.44
C ILE A 65 -8.32 1.43 4.90
N SER A 66 -9.49 0.96 5.35
CA SER A 66 -9.90 0.99 6.75
C SER A 66 -9.09 0.03 7.60
#